data_AF-A0A2N3ELF2-F1
#
_entry.id   AF-A0A2N3ELF2-F1
#
_cell.length_a   1.000
_cell.length_b   1.000
_cell.length_c   1.000
_cell.angle_alpha   90.00
_cell.angle_beta   90.00
_cell.angle_gamma   90.00
#
_symmetry.space_group_name_H-M   'P 1'
#
loop_
_entity.id
_entity.type
_entity.pdbx_description
1 polymer ?
#
loop_
_entity_poly.entity_id
_entity_poly.type
_entity_poly.pdbx_seq_one_letter_code
_entity_poly.pdbx_strand_id
1 'polypeptide(L)'
;MVAYSVRITDLDPLRYDLLFERFLNPERISMPDFDIDFCRNRRDEVLGYVRDKYGETRVGQIATFSTLKSRAVVRDVGRVLGFPLDLIDRIAKLVPTDPTDSKLTLEVGISQEPRLREMAAEDPKIADLLET
;
A
#
# COMPACT_ATOMS: atom_id res chain seq x y z
N MET A 1 -25.40 -10.75 11.96
CA MET A 1 -26.80 -10.34 12.21
C MET A 1 -26.90 -8.98 12.90
N VAL A 2 -26.22 -8.77 14.04
CA VAL A 2 -26.31 -7.51 14.82
C VAL A 2 -26.02 -6.26 13.99
N ALA A 3 -24.89 -6.21 13.27
CA ALA A 3 -24.51 -5.06 12.44
C ALA A 3 -25.57 -4.72 11.36
N TYR A 4 -26.17 -5.75 10.75
CA TYR A 4 -27.28 -5.58 9.80
C TYR A 4 -28.55 -5.07 10.50
N SER A 5 -28.92 -5.66 11.65
CA SER A 5 -30.11 -5.27 12.42
C SER A 5 -30.06 -3.82 12.93
N VAL A 6 -28.86 -3.30 13.26
CA VAL A 6 -28.67 -1.90 13.68
C VAL A 6 -28.29 -0.94 12.54
N ARG A 7 -28.37 -1.41 11.28
CA ARG A 7 -28.10 -0.62 10.06
C ARG A 7 -26.67 -0.07 9.95
N ILE A 8 -25.70 -0.82 10.47
CA ILE A 8 -24.28 -0.55 10.23
C ILE A 8 -23.87 -1.12 8.86
N THR A 9 -24.41 -2.28 8.48
CA THR A 9 -24.20 -2.92 7.17
C THR A 9 -25.52 -3.05 6.42
N ASP A 10 -25.50 -2.92 5.10
CA ASP A 10 -26.72 -2.99 4.26
C ASP A 10 -27.03 -4.40 3.73
N LEU A 11 -26.12 -5.36 3.91
CA LEU A 11 -26.23 -6.71 3.34
C LEU A 11 -26.73 -7.71 4.39
N ASP A 12 -27.77 -8.47 4.05
CA ASP A 12 -28.36 -9.50 4.91
C ASP A 12 -27.42 -10.72 5.02
N PRO A 13 -26.79 -10.96 6.18
CA PRO A 13 -25.82 -12.04 6.32
C PRO A 13 -26.45 -13.43 6.25
N LEU A 14 -27.73 -13.60 6.62
CA LEU A 14 -28.38 -14.91 6.61
C LEU A 14 -28.71 -15.36 5.18
N ARG A 15 -29.07 -14.41 4.32
CA ARG A 15 -29.34 -14.70 2.90
C ARG A 15 -28.13 -15.24 2.15
N TYR A 16 -26.93 -14.79 2.53
CA TYR A 16 -25.67 -15.11 1.85
C TYR A 16 -24.76 -16.03 2.68
N ASP A 17 -25.28 -16.63 3.76
CA ASP A 17 -24.55 -17.53 4.65
C ASP A 17 -23.21 -16.94 5.16
N LEU A 18 -23.24 -15.64 5.49
CA LEU A 18 -22.06 -14.93 6.00
C LEU A 18 -21.87 -15.23 7.50
N LEU A 19 -20.76 -15.89 7.81
CA LEU A 19 -20.39 -16.31 9.17
C LEU A 19 -20.02 -15.12 10.05
N PHE A 20 -20.57 -15.06 11.27
CA PHE A 20 -20.28 -14.01 12.24
C PHE A 20 -18.90 -14.19 12.89
N GLU A 21 -18.48 -15.43 13.07
CA GLU A 21 -17.25 -15.85 13.73
C GLU A 21 -16.00 -15.42 12.96
N ARG A 22 -16.14 -15.18 11.64
CA ARG A 22 -15.08 -14.59 10.81
C ARG A 22 -14.79 -13.14 11.22
N PHE A 23 -15.79 -12.45 11.76
CA PHE A 23 -15.66 -11.08 12.24
C PHE A 23 -15.24 -11.03 13.72
N LEU A 24 -15.93 -11.76 14.60
CA LEU A 24 -15.59 -11.85 16.02
C LEU A 24 -15.59 -13.30 16.46
N ASN A 25 -14.40 -13.86 16.65
CA ASN A 25 -14.22 -15.23 17.11
C ASN A 25 -14.36 -15.30 18.65
N PRO A 26 -15.33 -16.04 19.21
CA PRO A 26 -15.53 -16.14 20.66
C PRO A 26 -14.34 -16.79 21.40
N GLU A 27 -13.55 -17.62 20.73
CA GLU A 27 -12.38 -18.28 21.31
C GLU A 27 -11.14 -17.36 21.35
N ARG A 28 -11.14 -16.26 20.59
CA ARG A 28 -10.05 -15.29 20.53
C ARG A 28 -10.46 -13.96 21.15
N ILE A 29 -10.12 -13.78 22.41
CA ILE A 29 -10.33 -12.51 23.13
C ILE A 29 -9.41 -11.44 22.51
N SER A 30 -9.98 -10.63 21.63
CA SER A 30 -9.30 -9.52 20.98
C SER A 30 -10.32 -8.43 20.69
N MET A 31 -9.86 -7.18 20.67
CA MET A 31 -10.70 -6.08 20.21
C MET A 31 -11.04 -6.32 18.74
N PRO A 32 -12.33 -6.32 18.35
CA PRO A 32 -12.69 -6.43 16.95
C PRO A 32 -12.26 -5.17 16.19
N ASP A 33 -11.80 -5.35 14.95
CA ASP A 33 -11.48 -4.27 14.04
C ASP A 33 -12.61 -4.17 12.99
N PHE A 34 -13.46 -3.15 13.12
CA PHE A 34 -14.62 -2.94 12.24
C PHE A 34 -14.40 -1.69 11.40
N ASP A 35 -13.85 -1.89 10.20
CA ASP A 35 -13.60 -0.82 9.26
C ASP A 35 -14.89 -0.36 8.57
N ILE A 36 -15.15 0.95 8.60
CA ILE A 36 -16.26 1.58 7.88
C ILE A 36 -15.70 2.53 6.83
N ASP A 37 -16.01 2.24 5.57
CA ASP A 37 -15.69 3.09 4.45
C ASP A 37 -16.81 4.11 4.19
N PHE A 38 -16.41 5.36 4.00
CA PHE A 38 -17.32 6.44 3.59
C PHE A 38 -16.94 6.95 2.20
N CYS A 39 -17.95 7.41 1.46
CA CYS A 39 -17.72 8.10 0.18
C CYS A 39 -16.82 9.31 0.40
N ARG A 40 -15.78 9.45 -0.44
CA ARG A 40 -14.79 10.54 -0.35
C ARG A 40 -15.44 11.93 -0.30
N ASN A 41 -16.50 12.16 -1.08
CA ASN A 41 -17.10 13.49 -1.24
C ASN A 41 -17.71 14.05 0.05
N ARG A 42 -18.21 13.20 0.96
CA ARG A 42 -18.84 13.61 2.23
C ARG A 42 -18.10 13.09 3.46
N ARG A 43 -16.87 12.59 3.27
CA ARG A 43 -16.05 12.05 4.36
C ARG A 43 -15.76 13.11 5.43
N ASP A 44 -15.52 14.34 5.01
CA ASP A 44 -15.19 15.44 5.93
C ASP A 44 -16.36 15.81 6.84
N GLU A 45 -17.61 15.64 6.39
CA GLU A 45 -18.81 15.83 7.23
C GLU A 45 -18.85 14.80 8.37
N VAL A 46 -18.52 13.54 8.06
CA VAL A 46 -18.45 12.47 9.06
C VAL A 46 -17.31 12.73 10.04
N LEU A 47 -16.15 13.15 9.54
CA LEU A 47 -15.01 13.51 10.40
C LEU A 47 -15.34 14.69 11.32
N GLY A 48 -16.05 15.71 10.82
CA GLY A 48 -16.57 16.82 11.61
C GLY A 48 -17.51 16.35 12.72
N TYR A 49 -18.49 15.51 12.39
CA TYR A 49 -19.40 14.91 13.37
C TYR A 49 -18.65 14.15 14.48
N VAL A 50 -17.64 13.35 14.14
CA VAL A 50 -16.86 12.58 15.12
C VAL A 50 -16.04 13.52 16.02
N ARG A 51 -15.42 14.57 15.45
CA ARG A 51 -14.69 15.60 16.20
C ARG A 51 -15.60 16.36 17.17
N ASP A 52 -16.78 16.78 16.72
CA ASP A 52 -17.75 17.48 17.56
C ASP A 52 -18.29 16.58 18.68
N LYS A 53 -18.55 15.30 18.38
CA LYS A 53 -19.11 14.34 19.32
C LYS A 53 -18.12 13.91 20.41
N TYR A 54 -16.86 13.68 20.06
CA TYR A 54 -15.88 13.10 20.98
C TYR A 54 -14.80 14.09 21.45
N GLY A 55 -14.75 15.28 20.86
CA GLY A 55 -13.84 16.36 21.22
C GLY A 55 -12.65 16.46 20.27
N GLU A 56 -12.36 17.70 19.86
CA GLU A 56 -11.31 18.07 18.92
C GLU A 56 -9.93 17.47 19.24
N THR A 57 -9.53 17.47 20.52
CA THR A 57 -8.21 17.00 20.96
C THR A 57 -8.13 15.48 21.15
N ARG A 58 -9.23 14.76 20.91
CA ARG A 58 -9.34 13.30 21.09
C ARG A 58 -9.52 12.54 19.78
N VAL A 59 -9.64 13.25 18.66
CA VAL A 59 -9.84 12.68 17.34
C VAL A 59 -8.70 13.11 16.43
N GLY A 60 -7.96 12.13 15.91
CA GLY A 60 -6.84 12.34 15.00
C GLY A 60 -6.90 11.38 13.82
N GLN A 61 -6.23 11.76 12.72
CA GLN A 61 -6.07 10.87 11.57
C GLN A 61 -4.80 10.02 11.73
N ILE A 62 -4.88 8.78 11.28
CA ILE A 62 -3.71 7.90 11.21
C ILE A 62 -2.94 8.26 9.94
N ALA A 63 -1.66 8.60 10.09
CA ALA A 63 -0.79 8.92 8.97
C ALA A 63 -0.34 7.64 8.25
N THR A 64 -0.28 7.69 6.92
CA THR A 64 0.34 6.65 6.10
C THR A 64 1.74 7.11 5.68
N PHE A 65 2.74 6.29 5.95
CA PHE A 65 4.10 6.53 5.46
C PHE A 65 4.29 5.82 4.12
N SER A 66 4.67 6.59 3.10
CA SER A 66 5.09 6.01 1.82
C SER A 66 6.59 5.79 1.86
N THR A 67 7.03 4.56 1.64
CA THR A 67 8.45 4.22 1.47
C THR A 67 8.86 4.37 0.00
N LEU A 68 10.16 4.50 -0.23
CA LEU A 68 10.71 4.51 -1.59
C LEU A 68 10.55 3.12 -2.22
N LYS A 69 9.77 3.04 -3.30
CA LYS A 69 9.60 1.81 -4.08
C LYS A 69 10.80 1.60 -5.00
N SER A 70 11.14 0.35 -5.33
CA SER A 70 12.31 -0.01 -6.16
C SER A 70 12.41 0.81 -7.46
N ARG A 71 11.29 1.00 -8.18
CA ARG A 71 11.25 1.83 -9.40
C ARG A 71 11.45 3.33 -9.15
N ALA A 72 10.99 3.84 -8.00
CA ALA A 72 11.18 5.24 -7.63
C ALA A 72 12.65 5.48 -7.26
N VAL A 73 13.27 4.55 -6.51
CA VAL A 73 14.69 4.59 -6.16
C VAL A 73 15.56 4.66 -7.40
N VAL A 74 15.38 3.75 -8.36
CA VAL A 74 16.16 3.75 -9.62
C VAL A 74 16.01 5.08 -10.35
N ARG A 75 14.80 5.67 -10.35
CA ARG A 75 14.56 6.97 -11.00
C ARG A 75 15.26 8.13 -10.31
N ASP A 76 15.17 8.17 -9.00
CA ASP A 76 15.69 9.29 -8.22
C ASP A 76 17.23 9.23 -8.11
N VAL A 77 17.81 8.04 -7.86
CA VAL A 77 19.27 7.84 -7.84
C VAL A 77 19.85 8.04 -9.24
N GLY A 78 19.22 7.52 -10.28
CA GLY A 78 19.68 7.72 -11.66
C GLY A 78 19.73 9.18 -12.07
N ARG A 79 18.77 10.00 -11.60
CA ARG A 79 18.75 11.44 -11.84
C ARG A 79 19.92 12.13 -11.12
N VAL A 80 20.23 11.72 -9.89
CA VAL A 80 21.35 12.27 -9.12
C VAL A 80 22.70 11.92 -9.75
N LEU A 81 22.83 10.70 -10.30
CA LEU A 81 24.03 10.25 -11.01
C LEU A 81 24.18 10.85 -12.43
N GLY A 82 23.23 11.67 -12.88
CA GLY A 82 23.31 12.39 -14.15
C GLY A 82 22.97 11.57 -15.39
N PHE A 83 22.24 10.45 -15.23
CA PHE A 83 21.78 9.68 -16.38
C PHE A 83 20.69 10.41 -17.17
N PRO A 84 20.61 10.20 -18.50
CA PRO A 84 19.47 10.64 -19.31
C PRO A 84 18.15 10.03 -18.82
N LEU A 85 17.09 10.85 -18.75
CA LEU A 85 15.78 10.44 -18.21
C LEU A 85 15.15 9.26 -18.98
N ASP A 86 15.39 9.17 -20.29
CA ASP A 86 14.90 8.10 -21.15
C ASP A 86 15.58 6.75 -20.85
N LEU A 87 16.86 6.77 -20.47
CA LEU A 87 17.60 5.57 -20.07
C LEU A 87 17.14 5.10 -18.70
N ILE A 88 17.02 6.01 -17.73
CA ILE A 88 16.54 5.71 -16.38
C ILE A 88 15.14 5.11 -16.42
N ASP A 89 14.22 5.68 -17.21
CA ASP A 89 12.84 5.16 -17.28
C ASP A 89 12.78 3.78 -17.93
N ARG A 90 13.64 3.48 -18.91
CA ARG A 90 13.80 2.13 -19.48
C ARG A 90 14.26 1.14 -18.42
N ILE A 91 15.30 1.45 -17.65
CA ILE A 91 15.81 0.60 -16.56
C ILE A 91 14.73 0.40 -15.49
N ALA A 92 14.09 1.47 -15.04
CA ALA A 92 13.05 1.40 -14.01
C ALA A 92 11.83 0.56 -14.43
N LYS A 93 11.47 0.51 -15.73
CA LYS A 93 10.37 -0.32 -16.23
C LYS A 93 10.70 -1.82 -16.22
N LEU A 94 11.98 -2.18 -16.35
CA LEU A 94 12.44 -3.57 -16.28
C LEU A 94 12.35 -4.13 -14.86
N VAL A 95 12.49 -3.29 -13.83
CA VAL A 95 12.31 -3.71 -12.43
C VAL A 95 10.86 -4.19 -12.24
N PRO A 96 10.64 -5.46 -11.85
CA PRO A 96 9.30 -5.97 -11.56
C PRO A 96 8.63 -5.17 -10.45
N THR A 97 7.31 -5.03 -10.52
CA THR A 97 6.52 -4.39 -9.45
C THR A 97 5.27 -5.18 -9.17
N ASP A 98 5.08 -5.54 -7.91
CA ASP A 98 3.83 -6.06 -7.39
C ASP A 98 3.40 -5.17 -6.21
N PRO A 99 2.25 -4.46 -6.32
CA PRO A 99 1.72 -3.65 -5.21
C PRO A 99 1.33 -4.48 -3.98
N THR A 100 1.15 -5.79 -4.13
CA THR A 100 0.71 -6.72 -3.09
C THR A 100 1.87 -7.49 -2.44
N ASP A 101 3.02 -7.55 -3.11
CA ASP A 101 4.22 -8.21 -2.58
C ASP A 101 5.24 -7.20 -2.05
N SER A 102 5.19 -6.94 -0.75
CA SER A 102 6.16 -6.08 -0.07
C SER A 102 7.57 -6.67 -0.01
N LYS A 103 7.77 -7.94 -0.39
CA LYS A 103 9.10 -8.60 -0.43
C LYS A 103 9.83 -8.40 -1.75
N LEU A 104 9.18 -7.79 -2.75
CA LEU A 104 9.79 -7.52 -4.05
C LEU A 104 10.75 -6.32 -3.96
N THR A 105 11.95 -6.58 -3.47
CA THR A 105 13.05 -5.60 -3.38
C THR A 105 13.72 -5.39 -4.73
N LEU A 106 14.54 -4.35 -4.85
CA LEU A 106 15.35 -4.12 -6.05
C LEU A 106 16.28 -5.31 -6.34
N GLU A 107 16.94 -5.84 -5.31
CA GLU A 107 17.80 -7.03 -5.39
C GLU A 107 17.06 -8.25 -5.96
N VAL A 108 15.86 -8.54 -5.45
CA VAL A 108 15.02 -9.62 -5.97
C VAL A 108 14.63 -9.34 -7.42
N GLY A 109 14.26 -8.10 -7.75
CA GLY A 109 13.95 -7.70 -9.12
C GLY A 109 15.11 -7.89 -10.11
N ILE A 110 16.32 -7.49 -9.71
CA ILE A 110 17.55 -7.73 -10.49
C ILE A 110 17.81 -9.23 -10.65
N SER A 111 17.48 -10.02 -9.63
CA SER A 111 17.69 -11.46 -9.70
C SER A 111 16.76 -12.18 -10.69
N GLN A 112 15.57 -11.62 -10.89
CA GLN A 112 14.49 -12.19 -11.72
C GLN A 112 14.55 -11.71 -13.18
N GLU A 113 15.13 -10.54 -13.45
CA GLU A 113 15.20 -9.94 -14.79
C GLU A 113 16.64 -9.99 -15.35
N PRO A 114 16.96 -10.94 -16.26
CA PRO A 114 18.30 -11.07 -16.84
C PRO A 114 18.81 -9.81 -17.53
N ARG A 115 17.92 -9.01 -18.15
CA ARG A 115 18.32 -7.80 -18.88
C ARG A 115 18.93 -6.75 -17.96
N LEU A 116 18.49 -6.66 -16.70
CA LEU A 116 19.08 -5.73 -15.74
C LEU A 116 20.54 -6.11 -15.43
N ARG A 117 20.83 -7.41 -15.36
CA ARG A 117 22.20 -7.91 -15.15
C ARG A 117 23.08 -7.71 -16.37
N GLU A 118 22.53 -7.94 -17.57
CA GLU A 118 23.24 -7.69 -18.83
C GLU A 118 23.62 -6.20 -18.95
N MET A 119 22.68 -5.29 -18.68
CA MET A 119 22.95 -3.84 -18.69
C MET A 119 23.99 -3.42 -17.64
N ALA A 120 23.96 -4.02 -16.44
CA ALA A 120 24.98 -3.79 -15.41
C ALA A 120 26.37 -4.31 -15.81
N ALA A 121 26.43 -5.41 -16.56
CA ALA A 121 27.69 -5.95 -17.07
C ALA A 121 28.28 -5.12 -18.22
N GLU A 122 27.43 -4.46 -19.02
CA GLU A 122 27.84 -3.62 -20.15
C GLU A 122 28.30 -2.21 -19.73
N ASP A 123 27.64 -1.60 -18.74
CA ASP A 123 27.96 -0.24 -18.28
C ASP A 123 28.22 -0.20 -16.76
N PRO A 124 29.46 0.07 -16.32
CA PRO A 124 29.81 0.18 -14.91
C PRO A 124 28.97 1.22 -14.14
N LYS A 125 28.52 2.28 -14.80
CA LYS A 125 27.66 3.28 -14.12
C LYS A 125 26.28 2.70 -13.82
N ILE A 126 25.77 1.81 -14.66
CA ILE A 126 24.48 1.13 -14.43
C ILE A 126 24.64 0.11 -13.30
N ALA A 127 25.79 -0.56 -13.19
CA ALA A 127 26.10 -1.39 -12.03
C ALA A 127 26.06 -0.58 -10.72
N ASP A 128 26.75 0.56 -10.68
CA ASP A 128 26.75 1.46 -9.51
C ASP A 128 25.32 1.91 -9.13
N LEU A 129 24.48 2.22 -10.12
CA LEU A 129 23.07 2.59 -9.92
C LEU A 129 22.24 1.45 -9.29
N LEU A 130 22.53 0.20 -9.63
CA LEU A 130 21.77 -0.97 -9.18
C LEU A 130 22.28 -1.59 -7.88
N GLU A 131 23.52 -1.28 -7.46
CA GLU A 131 24.12 -1.71 -6.19
C GLU A 131 23.87 -0.73 -5.02
N THR A 132 23.34 0.46 -5.30
CA THR A 132 23.00 1.48 -4.27
C THR A 132 21.74 1.12 -3.48
#